data_AF-I8R9X8-F1
#
_entry.id   AF-I8R9X8-F1
#
_cell.length_a   1.000
_cell.length_b   1.000
_cell.length_c   1.000
_cell.angle_alpha   90.00
_cell.angle_beta   90.00
_cell.angle_gamma   90.00
#
_symmetry.space_group_name_H-M   'P 1'
#
loop_
_entity.id
_entity.type
_entity.pdbx_description
1 polymer ?
#
loop_
_entity_poly.entity_id
_entity_poly.type
_entity_poly.pdbx_seq_one_letter_code
_entity_poly.pdbx_strand_id
1 'polypeptide(L)'
;MSTKLLESSAIDFTAASERAVRVRSLYQQLEESNHNGVWTTEEDMLAFATDIGALGRLVMAAEGRWVYNGEVQPDLRSKLAECLWWILVLSDRLGVDITEAFTSFIDRLDNDLTKSVAATSIQEVAKTNDYPHRPSFRNL
;
A
#
# COMPACT_ATOMS: atom_id res chain seq x y z
N MET A 1 -4.27 -12.74 -36.50
CA MET A 1 -4.63 -12.62 -35.07
C MET A 1 -3.88 -11.42 -34.52
N SER A 2 -4.56 -10.28 -34.41
CA SER A 2 -3.94 -9.04 -33.91
C SER A 2 -3.77 -9.14 -32.40
N THR A 3 -2.52 -9.16 -31.96
CA THR A 3 -2.14 -8.99 -30.56
C THR A 3 -2.53 -7.58 -30.16
N LYS A 4 -3.67 -7.45 -29.47
CA LYS A 4 -4.07 -6.21 -28.82
C LYS A 4 -3.00 -5.94 -27.76
N LEU A 5 -2.11 -4.99 -28.03
CA LEU A 5 -1.21 -4.44 -27.01
C LEU A 5 -2.12 -3.94 -25.88
N LEU A 6 -2.01 -4.55 -24.71
CA LEU A 6 -2.63 -4.05 -23.49
C LEU A 6 -2.06 -2.65 -23.29
N GLU A 7 -2.88 -1.62 -23.54
CA GLU A 7 -2.61 -0.27 -23.06
C GLU A 7 -2.27 -0.39 -21.57
N SER A 8 -1.20 0.28 -21.16
CA SER A 8 -0.76 0.31 -19.76
C SER A 8 -1.95 0.65 -18.87
N SER A 9 -2.34 -0.29 -18.00
CA SER A 9 -3.44 -0.13 -17.03
C SER A 9 -3.00 0.74 -15.85
N ALA A 10 -2.28 1.82 -16.11
CA ALA A 10 -1.87 2.76 -15.08
C ALA A 10 -3.12 3.45 -14.54
N ILE A 11 -3.31 3.37 -13.22
CA ILE A 11 -4.36 4.11 -12.55
C ILE A 11 -3.92 5.57 -12.45
N ASP A 12 -4.72 6.47 -13.00
CA ASP A 12 -4.60 7.90 -12.69
C ASP A 12 -5.19 8.13 -11.30
N PHE A 13 -4.35 8.56 -10.37
CA PHE A 13 -4.72 8.68 -8.97
C PHE A 13 -5.71 9.82 -8.71
N THR A 14 -5.66 10.89 -9.50
CA THR A 14 -6.64 11.98 -9.45
C THR A 14 -7.99 11.48 -9.90
N ALA A 15 -8.06 10.82 -11.07
CA ALA A 15 -9.30 10.24 -11.57
C ALA A 15 -9.86 9.15 -10.63
N ALA A 16 -8.99 8.36 -9.99
CA ALA A 16 -9.38 7.38 -8.99
C ALA A 16 -10.00 8.03 -7.75
N SER A 17 -9.40 9.11 -7.26
CA SER A 17 -9.88 9.88 -6.10
C SER A 17 -11.26 10.49 -6.37
N GLU A 18 -11.44 11.15 -7.51
CA GLU A 18 -12.74 11.71 -7.92
C GLU A 18 -13.82 10.64 -8.01
N ARG A 19 -13.49 9.48 -8.59
CA ARG A 19 -14.43 8.35 -8.68
C ARG A 19 -14.75 7.77 -7.31
N ALA A 20 -13.78 7.67 -6.41
CA ALA A 20 -13.97 7.18 -5.04
C ALA A 20 -14.95 8.07 -4.26
N VAL A 21 -14.76 9.38 -4.32
CA VAL A 21 -15.64 10.38 -3.69
C VAL A 21 -17.04 10.32 -4.28
N ARG A 22 -17.16 10.20 -5.62
CA ARG A 22 -18.46 10.02 -6.27
C ARG A 22 -19.18 8.76 -5.81
N VAL A 23 -18.47 7.65 -5.61
CA VAL A 23 -19.08 6.42 -5.09
C VAL A 23 -19.55 6.62 -3.63
N ARG A 24 -18.75 7.28 -2.79
CA ARG A 24 -19.15 7.56 -1.41
C ARG A 24 -20.38 8.45 -1.33
N SER A 25 -20.50 9.46 -2.19
CA SER A 25 -21.68 10.34 -2.22
C SER A 25 -22.96 9.61 -2.65
N LEU A 26 -22.85 8.55 -3.46
CA LEU A 26 -23.98 7.67 -3.75
C LEU A 26 -24.40 6.86 -2.51
N TYR A 27 -23.44 6.36 -1.73
CA TYR A 27 -23.75 5.71 -0.45
C TYR A 27 -24.39 6.67 0.55
N GLN A 28 -23.94 7.93 0.62
CA GLN A 28 -24.57 8.95 1.50
C GLN A 28 -26.04 9.19 1.12
N GLN A 29 -26.36 9.28 -0.18
CA GLN A 29 -27.75 9.41 -0.64
C GLN A 29 -28.61 8.21 -0.21
N LEU A 30 -28.04 6.99 -0.22
CA LEU A 30 -28.75 5.79 0.25
C LEU A 30 -28.90 5.77 1.78
N GLU A 31 -27.92 6.27 2.53
CA GLU A 31 -27.99 6.41 3.98
C GLU A 31 -29.09 7.39 4.39
N GLU A 32 -29.19 8.54 3.71
CA GLU A 32 -30.28 9.50 3.92
C GLU A 32 -31.65 8.87 3.64
N SER A 33 -31.78 8.11 2.55
CA SER A 33 -33.07 7.50 2.18
C SER A 33 -33.50 6.37 3.11
N ASN A 34 -32.55 5.62 3.67
CA ASN A 34 -32.83 4.39 4.41
C ASN A 34 -32.76 4.57 5.94
N HIS A 35 -31.97 5.53 6.42
CA HIS A 35 -31.59 5.64 7.83
C HIS A 35 -31.74 7.06 8.41
N ASN A 36 -32.28 8.01 7.63
CA ASN A 36 -32.51 9.41 8.04
C ASN A 36 -31.24 10.14 8.53
N GLY A 37 -30.05 9.72 8.07
CA GLY A 37 -28.79 10.35 8.43
C GLY A 37 -27.62 9.74 7.65
N VAL A 38 -26.61 10.56 7.37
CA VAL A 38 -25.35 10.13 6.74
C VAL A 38 -24.35 9.71 7.80
N TRP A 39 -23.47 8.76 7.46
CA TRP A 39 -22.42 8.35 8.36
C TRP A 39 -21.40 9.47 8.59
N THR A 40 -20.96 9.59 9.84
CA THR A 40 -19.87 10.48 10.23
C THR A 40 -18.53 9.98 9.69
N THR A 41 -17.49 10.81 9.77
CA THR A 41 -16.15 10.42 9.33
C THR A 41 -15.58 9.33 10.25
N GLU A 42 -15.95 9.33 11.53
CA GLU A 42 -15.61 8.28 12.49
C GLU A 42 -16.27 6.94 12.15
N GLU A 43 -17.52 6.96 11.69
CA GLU A 43 -18.24 5.75 11.24
C GLU A 43 -17.62 5.18 9.95
N ASP A 44 -17.25 6.05 9.00
CA ASP A 44 -16.48 5.64 7.82
C ASP A 44 -15.13 5.00 8.21
N MET A 45 -14.41 5.58 9.18
CA MET A 45 -13.17 4.99 9.69
C MET A 45 -13.41 3.63 10.39
N LEU A 46 -14.51 3.49 11.13
CA LEU A 46 -14.86 2.23 11.78
C LEU A 46 -15.18 1.13 10.76
N ALA A 47 -15.88 1.48 9.68
CA ALA A 47 -16.13 0.57 8.56
C ALA A 47 -14.80 0.15 7.90
N PHE A 48 -13.92 1.11 7.62
CA PHE A 48 -12.59 0.82 7.09
C PHE A 48 -11.77 -0.11 8.01
N ALA A 49 -11.79 0.11 9.33
CA ALA A 49 -11.10 -0.76 10.28
C ALA A 49 -11.59 -2.23 10.21
N THR A 50 -12.88 -2.43 9.94
CA THR A 50 -13.46 -3.76 9.74
C THR A 50 -12.90 -4.41 8.47
N ASP A 51 -12.77 -3.64 7.39
CA ASP A 51 -12.18 -4.11 6.13
C ASP A 51 -10.67 -4.38 6.23
N ILE A 52 -9.92 -3.61 7.01
CA ILE A 52 -8.52 -3.91 7.32
C ILE A 52 -8.41 -5.28 8.01
N GLY A 53 -9.30 -5.57 8.97
CA GLY A 53 -9.34 -6.87 9.63
C GLY A 53 -9.66 -8.02 8.68
N ALA A 54 -10.57 -7.79 7.71
CA ALA A 54 -10.87 -8.77 6.66
C ALA A 54 -9.68 -8.97 5.71
N LEU A 55 -9.01 -7.88 5.29
CA LEU A 55 -7.80 -7.93 4.48
C LEU A 55 -6.71 -8.75 5.18
N GLY A 56 -6.48 -8.52 6.47
CA GLY A 56 -5.51 -9.29 7.26
C GLY A 56 -5.77 -10.80 7.23
N ARG A 57 -7.04 -11.23 7.35
CA ARG A 57 -7.40 -12.65 7.22
C ARG A 57 -7.17 -13.20 5.82
N LEU A 58 -7.45 -12.43 4.79
CA LEU A 58 -7.19 -12.82 3.40
C LEU A 58 -5.70 -12.95 3.10
N VAL A 59 -4.86 -12.06 3.66
CA VAL A 59 -3.40 -12.18 3.57
C VAL A 59 -2.92 -13.44 4.28
N MET A 60 -3.39 -13.71 5.50
CA MET A 60 -3.03 -14.98 6.18
C MET A 60 -3.47 -16.21 5.39
N ALA A 61 -4.63 -16.16 4.73
CA ALA A 61 -5.10 -17.23 3.87
C ALA A 61 -4.23 -17.39 2.61
N ALA A 62 -3.82 -16.29 1.99
CA ALA A 62 -2.92 -16.29 0.83
C ALA A 62 -1.55 -16.90 1.16
N GLU A 63 -1.07 -16.69 2.38
CA GLU A 63 0.17 -17.27 2.92
C GLU A 63 -0.02 -18.69 3.48
N GLY A 64 -1.21 -19.28 3.36
CA GLY A 64 -1.51 -20.64 3.86
C GLY A 64 -1.49 -20.79 5.39
N ARG A 65 -1.61 -19.68 6.13
CA ARG A 65 -1.57 -19.63 7.60
C ARG A 65 -2.96 -19.65 8.24
N TRP A 66 -4.02 -19.54 7.44
CA TRP A 66 -5.41 -19.47 7.89
C TRP A 66 -6.34 -20.23 6.95
N VAL A 67 -7.28 -21.02 7.50
CA VAL A 67 -8.28 -21.74 6.70
C VAL A 67 -9.36 -20.76 6.25
N TYR A 68 -9.49 -20.59 4.94
CA TYR A 68 -10.48 -19.73 4.31
C TYR A 68 -11.40 -20.54 3.41
N ASN A 69 -12.72 -20.36 3.60
CA ASN A 69 -13.74 -21.13 2.90
C ASN A 69 -14.20 -20.49 1.57
N GLY A 70 -13.50 -19.46 1.10
CA GLY A 70 -13.79 -18.73 -0.15
C GLY A 70 -12.63 -18.76 -1.15
N GLU A 71 -12.72 -17.92 -2.18
CA GLU A 71 -11.68 -17.81 -3.21
C GLU A 71 -10.66 -16.74 -2.82
N VAL A 72 -9.57 -17.17 -2.19
CA VAL A 72 -8.55 -16.26 -1.61
C VAL A 72 -8.10 -15.16 -2.58
N GLN A 73 -7.74 -15.52 -3.82
CA GLN A 73 -7.13 -14.58 -4.77
C GLN A 73 -8.11 -13.52 -5.29
N PRO A 74 -9.32 -13.86 -5.79
CA PRO A 74 -10.37 -12.89 -6.08
C PRO A 74 -10.74 -12.01 -4.89
N ASP A 75 -10.94 -12.60 -3.70
CA ASP A 75 -11.40 -11.86 -2.53
C ASP A 75 -10.31 -10.91 -2.01
N LEU A 76 -9.05 -11.33 -2.06
CA LEU A 76 -7.90 -10.47 -1.74
C LEU A 76 -7.80 -9.27 -2.68
N ARG A 77 -7.97 -9.46 -3.99
CA ARG A 77 -7.96 -8.35 -4.97
C ARG A 77 -9.07 -7.34 -4.68
N SER A 78 -10.29 -7.84 -4.46
CA SER A 78 -11.44 -6.99 -4.14
C SER A 78 -11.21 -6.21 -2.85
N LYS A 79 -10.72 -6.89 -1.80
CA LYS A 79 -10.51 -6.24 -0.51
C LYS A 79 -9.35 -5.23 -0.52
N LEU A 80 -8.27 -5.48 -1.27
CA LEU A 80 -7.22 -4.49 -1.50
C LEU A 80 -7.77 -3.22 -2.19
N ALA A 81 -8.62 -3.39 -3.21
CA ALA A 81 -9.24 -2.27 -3.89
C ALA A 81 -10.20 -1.49 -2.97
N GLU A 82 -10.95 -2.17 -2.11
CA GLU A 82 -11.85 -1.55 -1.14
C GLU A 82 -11.10 -0.79 -0.04
N CYS A 83 -9.98 -1.34 0.45
CA CYS A 83 -9.11 -0.62 1.38
C CYS A 83 -8.52 0.64 0.74
N LEU A 84 -8.12 0.58 -0.54
CA LEU A 84 -7.67 1.77 -1.27
C LEU A 84 -8.80 2.79 -1.41
N TRP A 85 -10.02 2.35 -1.75
CA TRP A 85 -11.19 3.23 -1.83
C TRP A 85 -11.44 3.97 -0.51
N TRP A 86 -11.38 3.28 0.63
CA TRP A 86 -11.51 3.92 1.94
C TRP A 86 -10.44 4.97 2.21
N ILE A 87 -9.18 4.71 1.87
CA ILE A 87 -8.10 5.69 2.01
C ILE A 87 -8.41 6.96 1.20
N LEU A 88 -8.87 6.80 -0.04
CA LEU A 88 -9.23 7.94 -0.90
C LEU A 88 -10.42 8.74 -0.34
N VAL A 89 -11.47 8.04 0.12
CA VAL A 89 -12.64 8.67 0.74
C VAL A 89 -12.29 9.42 2.02
N LEU A 90 -11.53 8.80 2.92
CA LEU A 90 -11.13 9.41 4.18
C LEU A 90 -10.22 10.62 3.93
N SER A 91 -9.36 10.55 2.93
CA SER A 91 -8.51 11.69 2.55
C SER A 91 -9.34 12.89 2.13
N ASP A 92 -10.36 12.69 1.28
CA ASP A 92 -11.30 13.74 0.89
C ASP A 92 -12.08 14.30 2.11
N ARG A 93 -12.67 13.41 2.93
CA ARG A 93 -13.44 13.81 4.12
C ARG A 93 -12.62 14.57 5.16
N LEU A 94 -11.31 14.36 5.21
CA LEU A 94 -10.39 15.00 6.15
C LEU A 94 -9.61 16.17 5.53
N GLY A 95 -9.83 16.49 4.26
CA GLY A 95 -9.13 17.58 3.56
C GLY A 95 -7.63 17.31 3.36
N VAL A 96 -7.25 16.04 3.18
CA VAL A 96 -5.87 15.62 2.96
C VAL A 96 -5.63 15.43 1.45
N ASP A 97 -4.64 16.14 0.91
CA ASP A 97 -4.11 15.83 -0.42
C ASP A 97 -3.27 14.54 -0.34
N ILE A 98 -3.93 13.42 -0.62
CA ILE A 98 -3.30 12.10 -0.55
C ILE A 98 -2.21 11.90 -1.62
N THR A 99 -2.27 12.63 -2.74
CA THR A 99 -1.27 12.53 -3.80
C THR A 99 0.04 13.16 -3.33
N GLU A 100 -0.05 14.38 -2.79
CA GLU A 100 1.10 15.06 -2.18
C GLU A 100 1.64 14.26 -1.01
N ALA A 101 0.78 13.83 -0.08
CA ALA A 101 1.19 13.11 1.12
C ALA A 101 1.92 11.79 0.80
N PHE A 102 1.43 11.02 -0.18
CA PHE A 102 2.07 9.78 -0.61
C PHE A 102 3.40 10.04 -1.32
N THR A 103 3.45 11.01 -2.24
CA THR A 103 4.66 11.35 -2.98
C THR A 103 5.77 11.81 -2.03
N SER A 104 5.46 12.76 -1.15
CA SER A 104 6.38 13.26 -0.13
C SER A 104 6.87 12.15 0.82
N PHE A 105 5.98 11.22 1.20
CA PHE A 105 6.34 10.08 2.05
C PHE A 105 7.32 9.12 1.35
N ILE A 106 7.01 8.71 0.11
CA ILE A 106 7.82 7.75 -0.65
C ILE A 106 9.16 8.36 -1.05
N ASP A 107 9.20 9.60 -1.52
CA ASP A 107 10.45 10.27 -1.90
C ASP A 107 11.42 10.36 -0.73
N ARG A 108 10.90 10.71 0.46
CA ARG A 108 11.72 10.74 1.67
C ARG A 108 12.23 9.34 2.03
N LEU A 109 11.34 8.34 2.03
CA LEU A 109 11.68 6.97 2.39
C LEU A 109 12.74 6.38 1.43
N ASP A 110 12.56 6.60 0.13
CA ASP A 110 13.49 6.12 -0.90
C ASP A 110 14.88 6.77 -0.74
N ASN A 111 14.92 8.08 -0.53
CA ASN A 111 16.17 8.80 -0.29
C ASN A 111 16.90 8.31 0.98
N ASP A 112 16.17 8.11 2.08
CA ASP A 112 16.73 7.66 3.35
C ASP A 112 17.28 6.23 3.26
N LEU A 113 16.53 5.33 2.59
CA LEU A 113 16.96 3.95 2.39
C LEU A 113 18.13 3.86 1.39
N THR A 114 18.13 4.64 0.33
CA THR A 114 19.23 4.69 -0.65
C THR A 114 20.55 5.11 0.01
N LYS A 115 20.53 6.14 0.87
CA LYS A 115 21.71 6.53 1.66
C LYS A 115 22.17 5.42 2.59
N SER A 116 21.23 4.74 3.24
CA SER A 116 21.52 3.67 4.19
C SER A 116 22.20 2.48 3.50
N VAL A 117 21.70 2.06 2.33
CA VAL A 117 22.29 0.99 1.51
C VAL A 117 23.71 1.37 1.07
N ALA A 118 23.91 2.60 0.58
CA ALA A 118 25.24 3.07 0.15
C ALA A 118 26.25 3.08 1.32
N ALA A 119 25.83 3.51 2.50
CA ALA A 119 26.67 3.50 3.70
C ALA A 119 27.07 2.08 4.13
N THR A 120 26.15 1.10 4.05
CA THR A 120 26.45 -0.31 4.33
C THR A 120 27.47 -0.88 3.36
N SER A 121 27.35 -0.60 2.06
CA SER A 121 28.32 -1.07 1.06
C SER A 121 29.71 -0.49 1.27
N ILE A 122 29.83 0.78 1.68
CA ILE A 122 31.13 1.40 2.01
C ILE A 122 31.77 0.74 3.23
N GLN A 123 30.97 0.38 4.25
CA GLN A 123 31.47 -0.28 5.45
C GLN A 123 31.95 -1.73 5.19
N GLU A 124 31.30 -2.47 4.29
CA GLU A 124 31.74 -3.81 3.89
C GLU A 124 33.06 -3.79 3.09
N VAL A 125 33.21 -2.82 2.19
CA VAL A 125 34.47 -2.61 1.44
C VAL A 125 35.61 -2.20 2.37
N ALA A 126 35.35 -1.33 3.35
CA ALA A 126 36.36 -0.94 4.34
C ALA A 126 36.81 -2.13 5.21
N LYS A 127 35.89 -3.02 5.61
CA LYS A 127 36.21 -4.23 6.38
C LYS A 127 36.98 -5.29 5.59
N THR A 128 36.74 -5.39 4.28
CA THR A 128 37.49 -6.33 3.42
C THR A 128 38.90 -5.85 3.11
N ASN A 129 39.13 -4.54 3.08
CA ASN A 129 40.44 -3.95 2.82
C ASN A 129 41.33 -3.82 4.07
N ASP A 130 40.80 -4.03 5.28
CA ASP A 130 41.53 -3.95 6.56
C ASP A 130 42.04 -5.31 7.06
N TYR A 131 42.23 -6.30 6.17
CA TYR A 131 43.00 -7.49 6.53
C TYR A 131 44.49 -7.13 6.56
N PRO A 132 45.18 -7.17 7.71
CA PRO A 132 46.62 -6.98 7.74
C PRO A 132 47.26 -8.13 6.96
N HIS A 133 48.09 -7.78 5.96
CA HIS A 133 48.92 -8.74 5.25
C HIS A 133 49.57 -9.70 6.24
N ARG A 134 49.13 -10.97 6.27
CA ARG A 134 49.81 -12.01 7.04
C ARG A 134 51.27 -12.05 6.55
N PRO A 135 52.27 -12.03 7.44
CA PRO A 135 53.63 -12.22 7.01
C PRO A 135 53.73 -13.59 6.35
N SER A 136 54.22 -13.60 5.11
CA SER A 136 54.52 -14.81 4.37
C SER A 136 55.49 -15.63 5.22
N PHE A 137 55.04 -16.77 5.75
CA PHE A 137 55.94 -17.76 6.35
C PHE A 137 56.90 -18.24 5.25
N ARG A 138 58.10 -17.69 5.27
CA ARG A 138 59.23 -18.19 4.48
C ARG A 138 59.88 -19.30 5.30
N ASN A 139 59.72 -20.52 4.79
CA ASN A 139 60.48 -21.75 5.04
C ASN A 139 61.53 -21.73 6.16
N LEU A 140 61.32 -22.60 7.15
CA LEU A 140 62.37 -23.40 7.77
C LEU A 140 61.89 -24.85 7.84
#